data_AF-A0A3D0WSB8-F1
#
_entry.id   AF-A0A3D0WSB8-F1
#
_cell.length_a   1.000
_cell.length_b   1.000
_cell.length_c   1.000
_cell.angle_alpha   90.00
_cell.angle_beta   90.00
_cell.angle_gamma   90.00
#
_symmetry.space_group_name_H-M   'P 1'
#
loop_
_entity.id
_entity.type
_entity.pdbx_description
1 polymer ?
#
loop_
_entity_poly.entity_id
_entity_poly.type
_entity_poly.pdbx_seq_one_letter_code
_entity_poly.pdbx_strand_id
1 'polypeptide(L)'
;ISEKTKKSMTYTLAIVDEGLLDLTSFKTPNAWNEFYAREALGVRTWDLFDRVLGANTGMIGPLLSIGGDEALKASSDKVNRFKPVVKFLGPFTIKNGETKTHKIKLPPYVGSVRVMVVAGGNGAYGSAEKTVAVKNALMTLSTLPRVLGPGEEVWLP
;
A
#
# COMPACT_ATOMS: atom_id res chain seq x y z
N ILE A 1 3.79 21.75 -1.11
CA ILE A 1 2.47 21.27 -0.64
C ILE A 1 1.67 22.49 -0.21
N SER A 2 0.52 22.69 -0.83
CA SER A 2 -0.42 23.78 -0.56
C SER A 2 -1.85 23.23 -0.56
N GLU A 3 -2.75 23.87 0.18
CA GLU A 3 -4.17 23.53 0.22
C GLU A 3 -4.93 24.36 -0.83
N LYS A 4 -5.84 23.74 -1.60
CA LYS A 4 -6.53 24.36 -2.74
C LYS A 4 -7.39 25.54 -2.32
N THR A 5 -8.07 25.44 -1.17
CA THR A 5 -8.92 26.51 -0.61
C THR A 5 -8.20 27.42 0.40
N LYS A 6 -6.86 27.29 0.51
CA LYS A 6 -5.99 28.04 1.44
C LYS A 6 -6.41 27.94 2.92
N LYS A 7 -7.09 26.87 3.32
CA LYS A 7 -7.39 26.57 4.73
C LYS A 7 -6.21 25.85 5.38
N SER A 8 -6.18 25.90 6.72
CA SER A 8 -5.24 25.13 7.52
C SER A 8 -5.53 23.65 7.37
N MET A 9 -4.48 22.84 7.21
CA MET A 9 -4.61 21.39 7.15
C MET A 9 -3.41 20.72 7.80
N THR A 10 -3.62 19.49 8.25
CA THR A 10 -2.55 18.58 8.66
C THR A 10 -2.43 17.49 7.61
N TYR A 11 -1.22 17.17 7.20
CA TYR A 11 -0.97 16.15 6.18
C TYR A 11 0.21 15.27 6.54
N THR A 12 0.21 14.08 5.97
CA THR A 12 1.32 13.12 5.98
C THR A 12 1.84 12.94 4.57
N LEU A 13 3.11 12.56 4.46
CA LEU A 13 3.79 12.30 3.20
C LEU A 13 4.35 10.89 3.24
N ALA A 14 4.00 10.08 2.23
CA ALA A 14 4.59 8.77 2.01
C ALA A 14 5.33 8.77 0.66
N ILE A 15 6.52 8.20 0.64
CA ILE A 15 7.33 8.02 -0.56
C ILE A 15 7.66 6.55 -0.65
N VAL A 16 7.14 5.90 -1.68
CA VAL A 16 7.26 4.45 -1.85
C VAL A 16 7.69 4.15 -3.28
N ASP A 17 8.51 3.13 -3.46
CA ASP A 17 8.87 2.58 -4.76
C ASP A 17 7.61 2.15 -5.54
N GLU A 18 7.47 2.64 -6.78
CA GLU A 18 6.35 2.30 -7.67
C GLU A 18 6.29 0.79 -7.92
N GLY A 19 7.44 0.15 -8.15
CA GLY A 19 7.50 -1.28 -8.40
C GLY A 19 7.00 -2.11 -7.23
N LEU A 20 7.17 -1.63 -5.99
CA LEU A 20 6.63 -2.28 -4.80
C LEU A 20 5.10 -2.10 -4.71
N LEU A 21 4.59 -0.91 -5.05
CA LEU A 21 3.16 -0.62 -5.04
C LEU A 21 2.41 -1.44 -6.10
N ASP A 22 3.02 -1.60 -7.28
CA ASP A 22 2.41 -2.28 -8.42
C ASP A 22 2.19 -3.78 -8.17
N LEU A 23 3.06 -4.43 -7.38
CA LEU A 23 2.89 -5.86 -7.00
C LEU A 23 1.53 -6.15 -6.37
N THR A 24 0.96 -5.19 -5.67
CA THR A 24 -0.33 -5.31 -4.98
C THR A 24 -1.40 -4.39 -5.55
N SER A 25 -1.11 -3.72 -6.67
CA SER A 25 -1.97 -2.66 -7.22
C SER A 25 -2.39 -1.63 -6.16
N PHE A 26 -1.43 -1.23 -5.31
CA PHE A 26 -1.70 -0.38 -4.16
C PHE A 26 -2.22 0.99 -4.60
N LYS A 27 -3.39 1.37 -4.09
CA LYS A 27 -4.02 2.66 -4.33
C LYS A 27 -3.61 3.65 -3.25
N THR A 28 -3.35 4.91 -3.64
CA THR A 28 -3.10 5.95 -2.64
C THR A 28 -4.30 6.08 -1.70
N PRO A 29 -4.08 6.03 -0.37
CA PRO A 29 -5.17 6.12 0.59
C PRO A 29 -5.96 7.42 0.41
N ASN A 30 -7.28 7.31 0.43
CA ASN A 30 -8.18 8.46 0.41
C ASN A 30 -9.09 8.41 1.64
N ALA A 31 -8.74 9.21 2.66
CA ALA A 31 -9.49 9.26 3.91
C ALA A 31 -10.96 9.69 3.70
N TRP A 32 -11.27 10.48 2.67
CA TRP A 32 -12.65 10.84 2.36
C TRP A 32 -13.52 9.61 2.08
N ASN A 33 -13.01 8.66 1.28
CA ASN A 33 -13.76 7.47 0.90
C ASN A 33 -14.03 6.55 2.09
N GLU A 34 -13.17 6.57 3.10
CA GLU A 34 -13.33 5.77 4.33
C GLU A 34 -14.30 6.46 5.31
N PHE A 35 -14.09 7.75 5.61
CA PHE A 35 -14.92 8.46 6.59
C PHE A 35 -16.32 8.81 6.07
N TYR A 36 -16.50 8.91 4.75
CA TYR A 36 -17.80 9.13 4.10
C TYR A 36 -18.27 7.89 3.33
N ALA A 37 -17.78 6.71 3.72
CA ALA A 37 -18.26 5.45 3.17
C ALA A 37 -19.77 5.29 3.47
N ARG A 38 -20.48 4.64 2.55
CA ARG A 38 -21.85 4.18 2.83
C ARG A 38 -21.74 2.98 3.76
N GLU A 39 -22.29 3.11 4.96
CA GLU A 39 -22.34 1.99 5.90
C GLU A 39 -23.34 0.92 5.41
N ALA A 40 -23.02 -0.34 5.66
CA ALA A 40 -23.92 -1.43 5.40
C ALA A 40 -25.18 -1.28 6.26
N LEU A 41 -26.33 -1.71 5.73
CA LEU A 41 -27.57 -1.70 6.48
C LEU A 41 -27.41 -2.56 7.75
N GLY A 42 -27.36 -1.91 8.91
CA GLY A 42 -27.27 -2.57 10.21
C GLY A 42 -28.55 -3.28 10.65
N VAL A 43 -29.62 -3.21 9.85
CA VAL A 43 -30.90 -3.85 10.13
C VAL A 43 -30.87 -5.27 9.59
N ARG A 44 -31.13 -6.23 10.48
CA ARG A 44 -31.43 -7.61 10.10
C ARG A 44 -32.93 -7.80 10.17
N THR A 45 -33.55 -8.11 9.03
CA THR A 45 -34.96 -8.50 8.97
C THR A 45 -35.08 -10.00 9.17
N TRP A 46 -36.08 -10.40 9.94
CA TRP A 46 -36.44 -11.80 10.16
C TRP A 46 -37.93 -11.94 9.89
N ASP A 47 -38.33 -13.00 9.18
CA ASP A 47 -39.72 -13.35 9.01
C ASP A 47 -39.96 -14.86 9.18
N LEU A 48 -41.23 -15.25 9.34
CA LEU A 48 -41.68 -16.64 9.55
C LEU A 48 -42.36 -17.26 8.32
N PHE A 49 -42.51 -16.54 7.20
CA PHE A 49 -43.12 -17.02 5.96
C PHE A 49 -42.46 -18.31 5.46
N ASP A 50 -41.14 -18.42 5.52
CA ASP A 50 -40.42 -19.66 5.15
C ASP A 50 -40.78 -20.87 6.03
N ARG A 51 -41.13 -20.64 7.30
CA ARG A 51 -41.57 -21.72 8.21
C ARG A 51 -43.02 -22.13 7.98
N VAL A 52 -43.84 -21.24 7.42
CA VAL A 52 -45.26 -21.49 7.17
C VAL A 52 -45.48 -22.08 5.78
N LEU A 53 -44.71 -21.64 4.78
CA LEU A 53 -44.83 -22.12 3.39
C LEU A 53 -44.13 -23.48 3.13
N GLY A 54 -43.25 -23.92 4.03
CA GLY A 54 -42.40 -25.10 3.85
C GLY A 54 -42.60 -26.25 4.85
N ALA A 55 -43.76 -26.35 5.52
CA ALA A 55 -43.99 -27.31 6.61
C ALA A 55 -43.85 -28.82 6.24
N ASN A 56 -43.52 -29.18 4.99
CA ASN A 56 -43.46 -30.56 4.51
C ASN A 56 -42.13 -31.03 3.90
N THR A 57 -41.04 -30.26 3.93
CA THR A 57 -39.73 -30.76 3.42
C THR A 57 -38.61 -30.44 4.38
N GLY A 58 -38.08 -31.50 5.02
CA GLY A 58 -37.01 -31.43 6.01
C GLY A 58 -35.76 -30.71 5.50
N MET A 59 -35.12 -29.97 6.41
CA MET A 59 -33.92 -29.20 6.13
C MET A 59 -32.71 -30.14 6.04
N ILE A 60 -32.31 -30.50 4.82
CA ILE A 60 -31.07 -31.23 4.56
C ILE A 60 -29.95 -30.19 4.45
N GLY A 61 -29.27 -29.92 5.56
CA GLY A 61 -28.01 -29.18 5.54
C GLY A 61 -26.93 -30.01 4.84
N PRO A 62 -25.98 -29.40 4.11
CA PRO A 62 -24.82 -30.13 3.62
C PRO A 62 -24.02 -30.66 4.81
N LEU A 63 -24.02 -31.98 5.00
CA LEU A 63 -23.28 -32.70 6.06
C LEU A 63 -21.76 -32.73 5.81
N LEU A 64 -21.28 -32.07 4.75
CA LEU A 64 -19.89 -32.14 4.31
C LEU A 64 -19.25 -30.76 4.43
N SER A 65 -18.60 -30.53 5.57
CA SER A 65 -17.45 -29.62 5.61
C SER A 65 -16.34 -30.30 4.81
N ILE A 66 -15.96 -29.70 3.67
CA ILE A 66 -14.75 -30.12 2.96
C ILE A 66 -13.58 -29.62 3.82
N GLY A 67 -13.10 -30.51 4.70
CA GLY A 67 -11.86 -30.35 5.43
C GLY A 67 -10.67 -30.56 4.51
N GLY A 68 -9.66 -29.71 4.65
CA GLY A 68 -8.40 -29.77 3.93
C GLY A 68 -7.67 -28.44 3.98
N ASP A 69 -7.13 -28.09 5.15
CA ASP A 69 -6.11 -27.04 5.22
C ASP A 69 -4.75 -27.73 5.22
N GLU A 70 -4.30 -28.15 4.04
CA GLU A 70 -2.88 -28.35 3.83
C GLU A 70 -2.26 -26.96 3.80
N ALA A 71 -1.84 -26.49 4.97
CA ALA A 71 -1.12 -25.25 5.10
C ALA A 71 0.16 -25.36 4.23
N LEU A 72 0.08 -24.79 3.04
CA LEU A 72 1.23 -24.54 2.18
C LEU A 72 2.24 -23.76 3.02
N LYS A 73 3.27 -24.46 3.53
CA LYS A 73 4.45 -23.82 4.10
C LYS A 73 5.04 -22.96 3.00
N ALA A 74 4.75 -21.67 3.02
CA ALA A 74 5.44 -20.70 2.19
C ALA A 74 6.94 -20.90 2.43
N SER A 75 7.67 -21.28 1.38
CA SER A 75 9.13 -21.37 1.39
C SER A 75 9.67 -20.07 1.98
N SER A 76 10.35 -20.16 3.13
CA SER A 76 10.83 -19.01 3.90
C SER A 76 12.10 -18.39 3.31
N ASP A 77 12.24 -18.41 1.99
CA ASP A 77 13.34 -17.76 1.31
C ASP A 77 13.06 -16.27 1.25
N LYS A 78 13.27 -15.60 2.39
CA LYS A 78 13.39 -14.13 2.49
C LYS A 78 14.67 -13.70 1.80
N VAL A 79 14.69 -13.83 0.48
CA VAL A 79 15.77 -13.32 -0.35
C VAL A 79 15.39 -11.89 -0.75
N ASN A 80 15.45 -10.98 0.22
CA ASN A 80 15.25 -9.56 -0.05
C ASN A 80 16.52 -9.00 -0.71
N ARG A 81 16.66 -9.19 -2.03
CA ARG A 81 17.81 -8.74 -2.83
C ARG A 81 17.86 -7.23 -3.03
N PHE A 82 16.82 -6.50 -2.65
CA PHE A 82 16.70 -5.06 -2.91
C PHE A 82 16.29 -4.32 -1.64
N LYS A 83 16.94 -3.19 -1.35
CA LYS A 83 16.49 -2.29 -0.28
C LYS A 83 15.37 -1.42 -0.85
N PRO A 84 14.09 -1.65 -0.51
CA PRO A 84 13.01 -0.86 -1.07
C PRO A 84 13.08 0.58 -0.54
N VAL A 85 12.70 1.55 -1.38
CA VAL A 85 12.52 2.92 -0.93
C VAL A 85 11.15 3.03 -0.30
N VAL A 86 11.11 3.15 1.03
CA VAL A 86 9.89 3.43 1.79
C VAL A 86 10.22 4.50 2.82
N LYS A 87 9.56 5.66 2.73
CA LYS A 87 9.66 6.73 3.72
C LYS A 87 8.27 7.24 4.05
N PHE A 88 8.01 7.39 5.35
CA PHE A 88 6.80 8.02 5.86
C PHE A 88 7.21 9.21 6.72
N LEU A 89 6.59 10.36 6.50
CA LEU A 89 6.94 11.63 7.13
C LEU A 89 5.68 12.36 7.56
N GLY A 90 5.75 12.99 8.74
CA GLY A 90 4.67 13.77 9.32
C GLY A 90 4.19 13.22 10.67
N PRO A 91 3.06 13.72 11.19
CA PRO A 91 2.18 14.71 10.56
C PRO A 91 2.82 16.11 10.48
N PHE A 92 2.49 16.85 9.44
CA PHE A 92 2.86 18.26 9.28
C PHE A 92 1.60 19.12 9.22
N THR A 93 1.59 20.23 9.94
CA THR A 93 0.51 21.21 9.88
C THR A 93 0.95 22.44 9.09
N ILE A 94 0.04 22.99 8.29
CA ILE A 94 0.20 24.29 7.63
C ILE A 94 -0.95 25.22 8.03
N LYS A 95 -0.66 26.51 8.17
CA LYS A 95 -1.65 27.55 8.44
C LYS A 95 -2.36 27.99 7.16
N ASN A 96 -3.40 28.81 7.30
CA ASN A 96 -4.17 29.33 6.17
C ASN A 96 -3.25 30.03 5.15
N GLY A 97 -3.34 29.63 3.88
CA GLY A 97 -2.55 30.18 2.78
C GLY A 97 -1.07 29.81 2.77
N GLU A 98 -0.59 29.02 3.73
CA GLU A 98 0.81 28.62 3.82
C GLU A 98 1.13 27.51 2.80
N THR A 99 2.34 27.56 2.24
CA THR A 99 2.88 26.50 1.38
C THR A 99 4.15 25.96 2.02
N LYS A 100 4.26 24.63 2.09
CA LYS A 100 5.42 23.96 2.69
C LYS A 100 6.15 23.08 1.69
N THR A 101 7.47 23.15 1.68
CA THR A 101 8.35 22.37 0.81
C THR A 101 9.23 21.47 1.65
N HIS A 102 9.30 20.18 1.28
CA HIS A 102 10.12 19.19 1.96
C HIS A 102 11.29 18.77 1.07
N LYS A 103 12.51 18.83 1.61
CA LYS A 103 13.71 18.28 0.96
C LYS A 103 14.00 16.92 1.55
N ILE A 104 13.96 15.88 0.74
CA ILE A 104 14.05 14.49 1.21
C ILE A 104 15.20 13.82 0.47
N LYS A 105 16.19 13.36 1.23
CA LYS A 105 17.31 12.59 0.68
C LYS A 105 16.88 11.13 0.50
N LEU A 106 16.93 10.62 -0.72
CA LEU A 106 16.69 9.20 -1.00
C LEU A 106 18.02 8.42 -0.89
N PRO A 107 17.97 7.13 -0.50
CA PRO A 107 19.13 6.24 -0.62
C PRO A 107 19.48 6.04 -2.12
N PRO A 108 20.65 5.43 -2.43
CA PRO A 108 20.95 4.99 -3.79
C PRO A 108 19.83 4.08 -4.30
N TYR A 109 19.10 4.58 -5.28
CA TYR A 109 17.93 3.93 -5.86
C TYR A 109 17.79 4.36 -7.32
N VAL A 110 17.34 3.44 -8.16
CA VAL A 110 17.09 3.66 -9.57
C VAL A 110 15.73 3.07 -9.88
N GLY A 111 14.84 3.88 -10.45
CA GLY A 111 13.47 3.49 -10.74
C GLY A 111 12.51 4.66 -10.62
N SER A 112 11.31 4.40 -10.13
CA SER A 112 10.27 5.41 -9.95
C SER A 112 9.74 5.34 -8.53
N VAL A 113 9.57 6.49 -7.88
CA VAL A 113 8.93 6.57 -6.57
C VAL A 113 7.59 7.30 -6.69
N ARG A 114 6.56 6.78 -6.04
CA ARG A 114 5.30 7.48 -5.80
C ARG A 114 5.42 8.33 -4.56
N VAL A 115 5.17 9.62 -4.71
CA VAL A 115 4.99 10.55 -3.60
C VAL A 115 3.49 10.70 -3.35
N MET A 116 3.03 10.28 -2.18
CA MET A 116 1.63 10.29 -1.77
C MET A 116 1.46 11.27 -0.61
N VAL A 117 0.41 12.09 -0.68
CA VAL A 117 0.01 13.03 0.37
C VAL A 117 -1.41 12.67 0.79
N VAL A 118 -1.62 12.54 2.10
CA VAL A 118 -2.95 12.42 2.69
C VAL A 118 -3.10 13.55 3.69
N ALA A 119 -4.17 14.34 3.54
CA ALA A 119 -4.43 15.53 4.35
C ALA A 119 -5.82 15.46 4.99
N GLY A 120 -5.93 16.10 6.17
CA GLY A 120 -7.17 16.26 6.90
C GLY A 120 -7.19 17.58 7.67
N GLY A 121 -8.38 18.17 7.81
CA GLY A 121 -8.60 19.37 8.61
C GLY A 121 -10.08 19.74 8.67
N ASN A 122 -10.61 19.95 9.88
CA ASN A 122 -11.99 20.39 10.15
C ASN A 122 -13.07 19.62 9.33
N GLY A 123 -12.98 18.29 9.28
CA GLY A 123 -13.91 17.42 8.55
C GLY A 123 -13.70 17.38 7.03
N ALA A 124 -12.74 18.14 6.48
CA ALA A 124 -12.31 18.00 5.11
C ALA A 124 -11.10 17.05 5.01
N TYR A 125 -11.11 16.21 3.99
CA TYR A 125 -10.02 15.29 3.68
C TYR A 125 -9.59 15.46 2.23
N GLY A 126 -8.32 15.18 1.95
CA GLY A 126 -7.79 15.21 0.59
C GLY A 126 -6.65 14.22 0.43
N SER A 127 -6.51 13.69 -0.77
CA SER A 127 -5.36 12.90 -1.17
C SER A 127 -4.82 13.38 -2.51
N ALA A 128 -3.52 13.25 -2.69
CA ALA A 128 -2.85 13.54 -3.95
C ALA A 128 -1.62 12.64 -4.09
N GLU A 129 -1.32 12.24 -5.33
CA GLU A 129 -0.16 11.42 -5.64
C GLU A 129 0.60 11.98 -6.84
N LYS A 130 1.90 11.71 -6.89
CA LYS A 130 2.73 12.02 -8.05
C LYS A 130 3.89 11.04 -8.16
N THR A 131 4.03 10.42 -9.32
CA THR A 131 5.17 9.56 -9.64
C THR A 131 6.36 10.39 -10.12
N VAL A 132 7.55 10.08 -9.60
CA VAL A 132 8.80 10.77 -9.92
C VAL A 132 9.86 9.74 -10.28
N ALA A 133 10.45 9.85 -11.47
CA ALA A 133 11.55 9.02 -11.90
C ALA A 133 12.86 9.44 -11.20
N VAL A 134 13.56 8.46 -10.63
CA VAL A 134 14.87 8.60 -9.99
C VAL A 134 15.90 7.90 -10.87
N LYS A 135 16.74 8.69 -11.55
CA LYS A 135 17.77 8.20 -12.46
C LYS A 135 19.10 8.87 -12.21
N ASN A 136 20.18 8.10 -12.38
CA ASN A 136 21.55 8.61 -12.41
C ASN A 136 22.01 8.74 -13.86
N ALA A 137 22.89 9.70 -14.16
CA ALA A 137 23.40 9.92 -15.52
C ALA A 137 24.30 8.77 -16.02
N LEU A 138 24.99 8.08 -15.10
CA LEU A 138 25.82 6.92 -15.36
C LEU A 138 25.59 5.89 -14.25
N MET A 139 25.46 4.62 -14.63
CA MET A 139 25.26 3.51 -13.70
C MET A 139 26.24 2.39 -14.06
N THR A 140 26.90 1.83 -13.04
CA THR A 140 27.73 0.64 -13.18
C THR A 140 27.09 -0.48 -12.36
N LEU A 141 26.94 -1.65 -12.98
CA LEU A 141 26.44 -2.85 -12.32
C LEU A 141 27.49 -3.94 -12.45
N SER A 142 28.34 -4.05 -11.44
CA SER A 142 29.35 -5.11 -11.39
C SER A 142 28.73 -6.35 -10.73
N THR A 143 28.75 -7.47 -11.45
CA THR A 143 28.20 -8.75 -10.97
C THR A 143 29.32 -9.67 -10.52
N LEU A 144 29.30 -10.08 -9.26
CA LEU A 144 30.24 -11.04 -8.69
C LEU A 144 29.59 -12.41 -8.48
N PRO A 145 30.34 -13.53 -8.64
CA PRO A 145 29.87 -14.83 -8.19
C PRO A 145 29.71 -14.86 -6.66
N ARG A 146 28.76 -15.66 -6.18
CA ARG A 146 28.45 -15.76 -4.74
C ARG A 146 29.51 -16.52 -3.94
N VAL A 147 30.22 -17.42 -4.60
CA VAL A 147 31.27 -18.28 -4.03
C VAL A 147 32.40 -18.31 -5.05
N LEU A 148 33.62 -18.36 -4.55
CA LEU A 148 34.83 -18.39 -5.34
C LEU A 148 35.80 -19.37 -4.64
N GLY A 149 36.30 -20.34 -5.38
CA GLY A 149 37.21 -21.37 -4.88
C GLY A 149 38.63 -20.83 -4.67
N PRO A 150 39.43 -21.41 -3.76
CA PRO A 150 40.83 -21.01 -3.61
C PRO A 150 41.60 -21.16 -4.94
N GLY A 151 42.20 -20.07 -5.42
CA GLY A 151 42.99 -20.04 -6.66
C GLY A 151 42.23 -19.68 -7.94
N GLU A 152 40.92 -19.43 -7.86
CA GLU A 152 40.15 -18.94 -9.01
C GLU A 152 40.40 -17.43 -9.24
N GLU A 153 40.49 -17.02 -10.50
CA GLU A 153 40.55 -15.61 -10.91
C GLU A 153 39.23 -15.20 -11.56
N VAL A 154 38.72 -14.02 -11.20
CA VAL A 154 37.47 -13.48 -11.77
C VAL A 154 37.73 -12.09 -12.33
N TRP A 155 37.27 -11.88 -13.55
CA TRP A 155 37.33 -10.61 -14.24
C TRP A 155 35.98 -9.89 -14.12
N LEU A 156 35.97 -8.69 -13.52
CA LEU A 156 34.77 -7.86 -13.44
C LEU A 156 34.81 -6.80 -14.55
N PRO A 157 33.76 -6.70 -15.38
CA PRO A 157 33.53 -5.53 -16.21
C PRO A 157 33.05 -4.31 -15.38
#